data_AF-A0A7C3C070-F1
#
_entry.id   AF-A0A7C3C070-F1
#
_cell.length_a   1.000
_cell.length_b   1.000
_cell.length_c   1.000
_cell.angle_alpha   90.00
_cell.angle_beta   90.00
_cell.angle_gamma   90.00
#
_symmetry.space_group_name_H-M   'P 1'
#
loop_
_entity.id
_entity.type
_entity.pdbx_description
1 polymer ?
#
loop_
_entity_poly.entity_id
_entity_poly.type
_entity_poly.pdbx_seq_one_letter_code
_entity_poly.pdbx_strand_id
1 'polypeptide(L)'
;MYELGLGLPFWVIVLIWLTRVIVMALISILLAWLGIRAMDALNPHIHKRQRIGESPVATGLFIAGFFILVGLVIHGAMTALTAVTTPILGYIFDFRTLGLLAISFVISLLIGVALFHIVNKLTPRIPFLNVNKSPEAVGIYVFGYLIFFGLILHAALTTPL
;
A
#
# COMPACT_ATOMS: atom_id res chain seq x y z
N MET A 1 -11.07 31.83 6.36
CA MET A 1 -10.48 30.49 6.19
C MET A 1 -11.41 29.75 5.24
N TYR A 2 -10.95 29.42 4.04
CA TYR A 2 -11.79 28.76 3.03
C TYR A 2 -12.00 27.30 3.46
N GLU A 3 -13.21 26.96 3.88
CA GLU A 3 -13.63 25.57 4.06
C GLU A 3 -13.83 24.92 2.68
N LEU A 4 -12.74 24.34 2.15
CA LEU A 4 -12.74 23.59 0.88
C LEU A 4 -13.68 22.36 0.91
N GLY A 5 -14.13 21.92 2.09
CA GLY A 5 -14.94 20.71 2.27
C GLY A 5 -16.44 20.84 1.97
N LEU A 6 -17.04 22.04 1.98
CA LEU A 6 -18.49 22.20 1.81
C LEU A 6 -18.97 22.48 0.37
N GLY A 7 -18.08 22.87 -0.55
CA GLY A 7 -18.46 23.35 -1.88
C GLY A 7 -18.30 22.35 -3.04
N LEU A 8 -17.52 21.29 -2.87
CA LEU A 8 -17.18 20.38 -3.97
C LEU A 8 -18.11 19.15 -4.04
N PRO A 9 -18.58 18.77 -5.24
CA PRO A 9 -19.31 17.51 -5.42
C PRO A 9 -18.48 16.31 -4.99
N PHE A 10 -19.11 15.31 -4.38
CA PHE A 10 -18.45 14.09 -3.89
C PHE A 10 -17.54 13.41 -4.93
N TRP A 11 -17.96 13.37 -6.20
CA TRP A 11 -17.16 12.80 -7.28
C TRP A 11 -15.84 13.56 -7.55
N VAL A 12 -15.81 14.86 -7.33
CA VAL A 12 -14.59 15.67 -7.44
C VAL A 12 -13.63 15.33 -6.31
N ILE A 13 -14.15 15.16 -5.09
CA ILE A 13 -13.37 14.73 -3.91
C ILE A 13 -12.76 13.35 -4.18
N VAL A 14 -13.56 12.39 -4.67
CA VAL A 14 -13.10 11.05 -5.03
C VAL A 14 -12.03 11.11 -6.12
N LEU A 15 -12.17 11.96 -7.14
CA LEU A 15 -11.19 12.08 -8.22
C LEU A 15 -9.85 12.65 -7.73
N ILE A 16 -9.89 13.69 -6.90
CA ILE A 16 -8.70 14.26 -6.27
C ILE A 16 -8.02 13.22 -5.38
N TRP A 17 -8.81 12.49 -4.59
CA TRP A 17 -8.33 11.43 -3.71
C TRP A 17 -7.66 10.30 -4.51
N LEU A 18 -8.34 9.78 -5.52
CA LEU A 18 -7.82 8.73 -6.41
C LEU A 18 -6.51 9.16 -7.09
N THR A 19 -6.47 10.38 -7.62
CA THR A 19 -5.27 10.93 -8.27
C THR A 19 -4.11 10.97 -7.29
N ARG A 20 -4.32 11.45 -6.05
CA ARG A 20 -3.29 11.49 -5.01
C ARG A 20 -2.78 10.09 -4.68
N VAL A 21 -3.66 9.12 -4.48
CA VAL A 21 -3.27 7.74 -4.16
C VAL A 21 -2.47 7.11 -5.30
N ILE A 22 -2.90 7.27 -6.55
CA ILE A 22 -2.19 6.72 -7.71
C ILE A 22 -0.78 7.34 -7.82
N VAL A 23 -0.67 8.66 -7.73
CA VAL A 23 0.64 9.34 -7.83
C VAL A 23 1.56 8.89 -6.70
N MET A 24 1.06 8.79 -5.46
CA MET A 24 1.86 8.33 -4.32
C MET A 24 2.25 6.86 -4.45
N ALA A 25 1.36 5.98 -4.92
CA ALA A 25 1.70 4.60 -5.20
C ALA A 25 2.83 4.49 -6.24
N LEU A 26 2.77 5.27 -7.33
CA LEU A 26 3.82 5.29 -8.35
C LEU A 26 5.17 5.75 -7.79
N ILE A 27 5.18 6.83 -6.99
CA ILE A 27 6.38 7.30 -6.31
C ILE A 27 6.91 6.23 -5.34
N SER A 28 6.03 5.57 -4.60
CA SER A 28 6.39 4.51 -3.65
C SER A 28 7.06 3.34 -4.35
N ILE A 29 6.51 2.90 -5.49
CA ILE A 29 7.08 1.84 -6.32
C ILE A 29 8.47 2.25 -6.81
N LEU A 30 8.62 3.48 -7.30
CA LEU A 30 9.91 4.00 -7.78
C LEU A 30 10.96 4.03 -6.66
N LEU A 31 10.61 4.56 -5.48
CA LEU A 31 11.50 4.63 -4.33
C LEU A 31 11.85 3.24 -3.79
N ALA A 32 10.89 2.33 -3.69
CA ALA A 32 11.13 0.94 -3.28
C ALA A 32 12.09 0.25 -4.26
N TRP A 33 11.88 0.43 -5.56
CA TRP A 33 12.76 -0.12 -6.59
C TRP A 33 14.18 0.47 -6.52
N LEU A 34 14.32 1.79 -6.36
CA LEU A 34 15.61 2.46 -6.18
C LEU A 34 16.34 1.98 -4.92
N GLY A 35 15.62 1.85 -3.80
CA GLY A 35 16.16 1.35 -2.54
C GLY A 35 16.70 -0.08 -2.67
N ILE A 36 15.93 -0.98 -3.30
CA ILE A 36 16.39 -2.35 -3.60
C ILE A 36 17.66 -2.31 -4.46
N ARG A 37 17.68 -1.49 -5.51
CA ARG A 37 18.82 -1.38 -6.43
C ARG A 37 20.07 -0.82 -5.74
N ALA A 38 19.92 0.19 -4.90
CA ALA A 38 21.01 0.75 -4.11
C ALA A 38 21.59 -0.29 -3.15
N MET A 39 20.73 -1.00 -2.41
CA MET A 39 21.14 -2.06 -1.49
C MET A 39 21.78 -3.27 -2.20
N ASP A 40 21.36 -3.56 -3.43
CA ASP A 40 21.96 -4.60 -4.27
C ASP A 40 23.35 -4.17 -4.80
N ALA A 41 23.54 -2.90 -5.15
CA ALA A 41 24.84 -2.36 -5.54
C ALA A 41 25.85 -2.36 -4.37
N LEU A 42 25.38 -2.12 -3.14
CA LEU A 42 26.23 -2.14 -1.94
C LEU A 42 26.65 -3.55 -1.51
N ASN A 43 25.83 -4.58 -1.81
CA ASN A 43 26.08 -5.97 -1.42
C ASN A 43 26.07 -6.90 -2.63
N PRO A 44 27.01 -6.74 -3.60
CA PRO A 44 26.98 -7.45 -4.88
C PRO A 44 27.22 -8.96 -4.73
N HIS A 45 27.87 -9.39 -3.66
CA HIS A 45 28.22 -10.80 -3.43
C HIS A 45 27.02 -11.67 -2.98
N ILE A 46 25.91 -11.06 -2.56
CA ILE A 46 24.73 -11.79 -2.09
C ILE A 46 23.71 -11.86 -3.23
N HIS A 47 23.45 -13.08 -3.71
CA HIS A 47 22.43 -13.36 -4.73
C HIS A 47 21.01 -13.32 -4.14
N LYS A 48 20.62 -12.19 -3.53
CA LYS A 48 19.42 -12.04 -2.69
C LYS A 48 18.14 -12.51 -3.39
N ARG A 49 17.92 -12.09 -4.63
CA ARG A 49 16.71 -12.46 -5.40
C ARG A 49 16.61 -13.96 -5.68
N GLN A 50 17.74 -14.65 -5.91
CA GLN A 50 17.75 -16.09 -6.12
C GLN A 50 17.50 -16.83 -4.80
N ARG A 51 18.20 -16.43 -3.74
CA ARG A 51 18.07 -17.00 -2.39
C ARG A 51 16.66 -16.86 -1.80
N ILE A 52 15.97 -15.74 -2.06
CA ILE A 52 14.57 -15.54 -1.63
C ILE A 52 13.64 -16.54 -2.32
N GLY A 53 13.87 -16.83 -3.61
CA GLY A 53 13.06 -17.76 -4.39
C GLY A 53 13.22 -19.23 -4.00
N GLU A 54 14.30 -19.58 -3.29
CA GLU A 54 14.59 -20.95 -2.81
C GLU A 54 13.66 -21.38 -1.66
N SER A 55 13.15 -20.44 -0.86
CA SER A 55 12.29 -20.72 0.30
C SER A 55 10.91 -20.06 0.14
N PRO A 56 9.82 -20.84 0.22
CA PRO A 56 8.45 -20.30 0.25
C PRO A 56 8.26 -19.24 1.33
N VAL A 57 8.80 -19.47 2.54
CA VAL A 57 8.69 -18.55 3.68
C VAL A 57 9.44 -17.24 3.40
N ALA A 58 10.64 -17.32 2.84
CA ALA A 58 11.40 -16.13 2.46
C ALA A 58 10.68 -15.34 1.35
N THR A 59 10.06 -16.03 0.39
CA THR A 59 9.23 -15.40 -0.65
C THR A 59 8.01 -14.71 -0.02
N GLY A 60 7.31 -15.37 0.90
CA GLY A 60 6.19 -14.79 1.64
C GLY A 60 6.60 -13.53 2.41
N LEU A 61 7.70 -13.58 3.16
CA LEU A 61 8.26 -12.43 3.89
C LEU A 61 8.61 -11.27 2.96
N PHE A 62 9.23 -11.55 1.82
CA PHE A 62 9.58 -10.52 0.85
C PHE A 62 8.33 -9.81 0.30
N ILE A 63 7.31 -10.58 -0.09
CA ILE A 63 6.08 -10.00 -0.62
C ILE A 63 5.32 -9.22 0.46
N ALA A 64 5.22 -9.77 1.67
CA ALA A 64 4.59 -9.10 2.81
C ALA A 64 5.30 -7.78 3.16
N GLY A 65 6.64 -7.80 3.24
CA GLY A 65 7.43 -6.60 3.48
C GLY A 65 7.25 -5.54 2.39
N PHE A 66 7.10 -5.96 1.13
CA PHE A 66 6.80 -5.04 0.03
C PHE A 66 5.42 -4.38 0.18
N PHE A 67 4.37 -5.16 0.49
CA PHE A 67 3.04 -4.62 0.78
C PHE A 67 3.05 -3.61 1.93
N ILE A 68 3.73 -3.95 3.03
CA ILE A 68 3.86 -3.07 4.20
C ILE A 68 4.59 -1.78 3.83
N LEU A 69 5.71 -1.86 3.11
CA LEU A 69 6.47 -0.69 2.65
C LEU A 69 5.58 0.26 1.84
N VAL A 70 4.88 -0.26 0.82
CA VAL A 70 4.00 0.57 -0.02
C VAL A 70 2.85 1.16 0.80
N GLY A 71 2.25 0.37 1.69
CA GLY A 71 1.18 0.83 2.59
C GLY A 71 1.64 1.97 3.49
N LEU A 72 2.84 1.88 4.07
CA LEU A 72 3.41 2.91 4.94
C LEU A 72 3.72 4.20 4.18
N VAL A 73 4.24 4.12 2.96
CA VAL A 73 4.52 5.31 2.16
C VAL A 73 3.21 6.00 1.76
N ILE A 74 2.19 5.24 1.32
CA ILE A 74 0.89 5.83 0.99
C ILE A 74 0.23 6.42 2.25
N HIS A 75 0.22 5.69 3.37
CA HIS A 75 -0.31 6.17 4.64
C HIS A 75 0.39 7.46 5.09
N GLY A 76 1.72 7.48 5.10
CA GLY A 76 2.50 8.66 5.46
C GLY A 76 2.23 9.83 4.52
N ALA A 77 2.19 9.61 3.20
CA ALA A 77 1.90 10.66 2.23
C ALA A 77 0.48 11.22 2.36
N MET A 78 -0.49 10.40 2.79
CA MET A 78 -1.88 10.83 3.03
C MET A 78 -2.01 11.60 4.35
N THR A 79 -1.35 11.13 5.41
CA THR A 79 -1.43 11.70 6.78
C THR A 79 -0.44 12.83 7.08
N ALA A 80 0.59 13.04 6.25
CA ALA A 80 1.61 14.07 6.46
C ALA A 80 1.08 15.52 6.51
N LEU A 81 -0.18 15.76 6.10
CA LEU A 81 -0.80 17.09 6.14
C LEU A 81 -1.83 17.25 7.27
N THR A 82 -1.98 16.26 8.17
CA THR A 82 -3.19 16.12 9.01
C THR A 82 -2.87 16.06 10.50
N ALA A 83 -1.93 16.89 10.97
CA ALA A 83 -1.60 16.98 12.39
C ALA A 83 -2.64 17.74 13.25
N VAL A 84 -3.78 18.19 12.70
CA VAL A 84 -4.69 19.10 13.42
C VAL A 84 -6.18 18.75 13.20
N THR A 85 -6.79 18.24 14.27
CA THR A 85 -8.18 18.39 14.78
C THR A 85 -9.39 17.86 13.97
N THR A 86 -10.09 16.84 14.50
CA THR A 86 -11.58 16.78 14.65
C THR A 86 -12.05 15.51 15.41
N PRO A 87 -13.26 15.47 16.03
CA PRO A 87 -13.66 14.40 16.95
C PRO A 87 -14.14 13.11 16.26
N ILE A 88 -13.68 11.96 16.79
CA ILE A 88 -13.81 10.60 16.24
C ILE A 88 -15.26 10.08 16.11
N LEU A 89 -16.21 10.59 16.90
CA LEU A 89 -17.56 10.01 16.99
C LEU A 89 -18.49 10.39 15.82
N GLY A 90 -18.22 11.49 15.11
CA GLY A 90 -19.03 11.93 13.96
C GLY A 90 -18.79 11.13 12.67
N TYR A 91 -17.65 10.44 12.56
CA TYR A 91 -17.23 9.70 11.36
C TYR A 91 -18.04 8.42 11.12
N ILE A 92 -18.60 7.81 12.16
CA ILE A 92 -19.25 6.49 12.10
C ILE A 92 -20.56 6.52 11.30
N PHE A 93 -21.24 7.67 11.25
CA PHE A 93 -22.55 7.84 10.59
C PHE A 93 -22.51 8.80 9.38
N ASP A 94 -21.33 9.21 8.93
CA ASP A 94 -21.18 10.05 7.74
C ASP A 94 -21.05 9.19 6.47
N PHE A 95 -22.08 9.23 5.62
CA PHE A 95 -22.11 8.52 4.34
C PHE A 95 -20.96 8.91 3.40
N ARG A 96 -20.43 10.13 3.47
CA ARG A 96 -19.29 10.56 2.63
C ARG A 96 -18.02 9.84 3.05
N THR A 97 -17.78 9.79 4.35
CA THR A 97 -16.66 9.07 4.97
C THR A 97 -16.76 7.57 4.72
N LEU A 98 -17.92 6.96 4.95
CA LEU A 98 -18.13 5.53 4.70
C LEU A 98 -17.98 5.19 3.22
N GLY A 99 -18.46 6.06 2.32
CA GLY A 99 -18.28 5.94 0.88
C GLY A 99 -16.81 6.01 0.47
N LEU A 100 -16.06 6.98 1.00
CA LEU A 100 -14.62 7.08 0.78
C LEU A 100 -13.86 5.90 1.33
N LEU A 101 -14.22 5.39 2.51
CA LEU A 101 -13.61 4.19 3.09
C LEU A 101 -13.78 2.97 2.16
N ALA A 102 -15.00 2.74 1.66
CA ALA A 102 -15.30 1.65 0.75
C ALA A 102 -14.55 1.80 -0.59
N ILE A 103 -14.54 3.00 -1.16
CA ILE A 103 -13.80 3.31 -2.40
C ILE A 103 -12.28 3.11 -2.18
N SER A 104 -11.76 3.56 -1.04
CA SER A 104 -10.36 3.40 -0.65
C SER A 104 -9.95 1.94 -0.55
N PHE A 105 -10.81 1.10 0.03
CA PHE A 105 -10.61 -0.34 0.09
C PHE A 105 -10.54 -0.97 -1.30
N VAL A 106 -11.50 -0.65 -2.17
CA VAL A 106 -11.52 -1.19 -3.54
C VAL A 106 -10.29 -0.76 -4.34
N ILE A 107 -9.91 0.51 -4.25
CA ILE A 107 -8.71 1.05 -4.91
C ILE A 107 -7.45 0.40 -4.34
N SER A 108 -7.36 0.25 -3.02
CA SER A 108 -6.27 -0.45 -2.35
C SER A 108 -6.14 -1.89 -2.85
N LEU A 109 -7.26 -2.61 -3.00
CA LEU A 109 -7.29 -3.95 -3.55
C LEU A 109 -6.77 -3.97 -5.00
N LEU A 110 -7.25 -3.06 -5.86
CA LEU A 110 -6.80 -2.95 -7.25
C LEU A 110 -5.31 -2.61 -7.35
N ILE A 111 -4.83 -1.68 -6.54
CA ILE A 111 -3.41 -1.32 -6.44
C ILE A 111 -2.61 -2.52 -5.95
N GLY A 112 -3.07 -3.22 -4.92
CA GLY A 112 -2.41 -4.41 -4.40
C GLY A 112 -2.28 -5.51 -5.45
N VAL A 113 -3.32 -5.74 -6.25
CA VAL A 113 -3.29 -6.66 -7.39
C VAL A 113 -2.33 -6.17 -8.48
N ALA A 114 -2.35 -4.88 -8.83
CA ALA A 114 -1.44 -4.32 -9.83
C ALA A 114 0.03 -4.42 -9.38
N LEU A 115 0.31 -4.08 -8.12
CA LEU A 115 1.61 -4.22 -7.48
C LEU A 115 2.07 -5.67 -7.51
N PHE A 116 1.21 -6.62 -7.15
CA PHE A 116 1.54 -8.04 -7.22
C PHE A 116 2.02 -8.44 -8.61
N HIS A 117 1.30 -8.04 -9.66
CA HIS A 117 1.68 -8.34 -11.04
C HIS A 117 2.98 -7.63 -11.47
N ILE A 118 3.15 -6.36 -11.11
CA ILE A 118 4.35 -5.57 -11.41
C ILE A 118 5.57 -6.18 -10.73
N VAL A 119 5.50 -6.49 -9.44
CA VAL A 119 6.62 -7.07 -8.69
C VAL A 119 6.92 -8.47 -9.21
N ASN A 120 5.91 -9.31 -9.45
CA ASN A 120 6.12 -10.62 -10.06
C ASN A 120 6.88 -10.50 -11.41
N LYS A 121 6.53 -9.50 -12.23
CA LYS A 121 7.22 -9.21 -13.50
C LYS A 121 8.63 -8.64 -13.31
N LEU A 122 8.86 -7.78 -12.31
CA LEU A 122 10.14 -7.14 -12.03
C LEU A 122 11.13 -8.05 -11.27
N THR A 123 10.63 -9.10 -10.62
CA THR A 123 11.41 -10.13 -9.92
C THR A 123 11.11 -11.53 -10.48
N PRO A 124 11.38 -11.80 -11.77
CA PRO A 124 11.06 -13.09 -12.40
C PRO A 124 11.84 -14.26 -11.80
N ARG A 125 12.93 -13.98 -11.06
CA ARG A 125 13.73 -14.99 -10.34
C ARG A 125 13.12 -15.40 -8.99
N ILE A 126 12.10 -14.69 -8.51
CA ILE A 126 11.35 -15.05 -7.31
C ILE A 126 10.00 -15.62 -7.78
N PRO A 127 9.79 -16.94 -7.74
CA PRO A 127 8.52 -17.54 -8.12
C PRO A 127 7.46 -17.27 -7.03
N PHE A 128 6.63 -16.23 -7.20
CA PHE A 128 5.65 -15.83 -6.17
C PHE A 128 4.63 -16.93 -5.85
N LEU A 129 4.36 -17.82 -6.81
CA LEU A 129 3.53 -19.01 -6.62
C LEU A 129 4.14 -20.03 -5.64
N ASN A 130 5.44 -19.99 -5.35
CA ASN A 130 6.08 -20.90 -4.39
C ASN A 130 5.56 -20.71 -2.97
N VAL A 131 4.95 -19.56 -2.64
CA VAL A 131 4.33 -19.32 -1.33
C VAL A 131 3.29 -20.39 -0.99
N ASN A 132 2.59 -20.94 -1.99
CA ASN A 132 1.58 -21.99 -1.78
C ASN A 132 2.17 -23.35 -1.35
N LYS A 133 3.50 -23.51 -1.34
CA LYS A 133 4.17 -24.75 -0.91
C LYS A 133 4.29 -24.87 0.60
N SER A 134 3.99 -23.81 1.37
CA SER A 134 4.08 -23.83 2.84
C SER A 134 2.94 -23.00 3.45
N PRO A 135 2.21 -23.55 4.43
CA PRO A 135 1.13 -22.81 5.10
C PRO A 135 1.65 -21.57 5.85
N GLU A 136 2.87 -21.62 6.39
CA GLU A 136 3.53 -20.48 7.04
C GLU A 136 3.76 -19.34 6.05
N ALA A 137 4.24 -19.68 4.85
CA ALA A 137 4.46 -18.70 3.79
C ALA A 137 3.15 -18.02 3.36
N VAL A 138 2.07 -18.80 3.20
CA VAL A 138 0.72 -18.26 2.91
C VAL A 138 0.25 -17.35 4.03
N GLY A 139 0.42 -17.75 5.29
CA GLY A 139 0.07 -16.93 6.45
C GLY A 139 0.80 -15.59 6.48
N ILE A 140 2.10 -15.58 6.19
CA ILE A 140 2.91 -14.36 6.11
C ILE A 140 2.46 -13.47 4.94
N TYR A 141 2.18 -14.06 3.78
CA TYR A 141 1.64 -13.34 2.63
C TYR A 141 0.31 -12.66 2.96
N VAL A 142 -0.59 -13.37 3.65
CA VAL A 142 -1.88 -12.85 4.13
C VAL A 142 -1.71 -11.70 5.11
N PHE A 143 -0.84 -11.89 6.10
CA PHE A 143 -0.49 -10.87 7.09
C PHE A 143 -0.02 -9.56 6.43
N GLY A 144 0.83 -9.65 5.40
CA GLY A 144 1.34 -8.49 4.67
C GLY A 144 0.25 -7.64 4.02
N TYR A 145 -0.67 -8.27 3.27
CA TYR A 145 -1.74 -7.50 2.63
C TYR A 145 -2.78 -6.99 3.62
N LEU A 146 -3.00 -7.67 4.76
CA LEU A 146 -3.90 -7.19 5.81
C LEU A 146 -3.36 -5.89 6.45
N ILE A 147 -2.05 -5.82 6.72
CA ILE A 147 -1.42 -4.56 7.18
C ILE A 147 -1.56 -3.48 6.12
N PHE A 148 -1.29 -3.81 4.85
CA PHE A 148 -1.44 -2.87 3.75
C PHE A 148 -2.86 -2.29 3.69
N PHE A 149 -3.90 -3.13 3.73
CA PHE A 149 -5.28 -2.67 3.77
C PHE A 149 -5.56 -1.81 5.00
N GLY A 150 -5.10 -2.22 6.18
CA GLY A 150 -5.24 -1.45 7.41
C GLY A 150 -4.63 -0.05 7.32
N LEU A 151 -3.44 0.07 6.72
CA LEU A 151 -2.78 1.36 6.50
C LEU A 151 -3.57 2.26 5.54
N ILE A 152 -4.10 1.72 4.45
CA ILE A 152 -4.91 2.54 3.53
C ILE A 152 -6.23 2.98 4.19
N LEU A 153 -6.92 2.06 4.88
CA LEU A 153 -8.16 2.37 5.59
C LEU A 153 -7.93 3.42 6.69
N HIS A 154 -6.87 3.26 7.48
CA HIS A 154 -6.52 4.22 8.53
C HIS A 154 -6.28 5.60 7.92
N ALA A 155 -5.47 5.68 6.86
CA ALA A 155 -5.19 6.97 6.23
C ALA A 155 -6.44 7.60 5.60
N ALA A 156 -7.36 6.80 5.04
CA ALA A 156 -8.66 7.29 4.57
C ALA A 156 -9.52 7.88 5.71
N LEU A 157 -9.49 7.27 6.89
CA LEU A 157 -10.25 7.74 8.06
C LEU A 157 -9.63 8.97 8.72
N THR A 158 -8.31 9.15 8.64
CA THR A 158 -7.61 10.25 9.31
C THR A 158 -7.34 11.45 8.41
N THR A 159 -7.64 11.36 7.12
CA THR A 159 -7.50 12.49 6.19
C THR A 159 -8.77 13.34 6.24
N PRO A 160 -8.71 14.63 6.62
CA PRO A 160 -9.86 15.50 6.63
C PRO A 160 -10.34 15.75 5.20
N LEU A 161 -11.67 15.79 5.05
CA LEU A 161 -12.39 16.05 3.81
C LEU A 161 -12.38 17.52 3.40
#